data_AF-A0A199VGN7-F1
#
_entry.id   AF-A0A199VGN7-F1
#
_cell.length_a   1.000
_cell.length_b   1.000
_cell.length_c   1.000
_cell.angle_alpha   90.00
_cell.angle_beta   90.00
_cell.angle_gamma   90.00
#
_symmetry.space_group_name_H-M   'P 1'
#
loop_
_entity.id
_entity.type
_entity.pdbx_description
1 polymer ?
#
loop_
_entity_poly.entity_id
_entity_poly.type
_entity_poly.pdbx_seq_one_letter_code
_entity_poly.pdbx_strand_id
1 'polypeptide(L)'
;MAAMVVAGKEKGAGAAAAAAAALSQQQIDAGKYVRYTPEQVEALERVYTECPKPSSMRRQQLIRECPVLANIEPKQIKVWFQNRRCREKQRKEASRLQTVNRKLSAMNKLLMEENDRLQKQVSHLVYENGYMRQQLHTASVATTDTSCESVVTSGQHHQQQNPTPQHPQRDANNPAGLLAIAEETLAEFLSKATGTAVDWVQMVGMKPGPDSIGIIAVSHNCSGVAARACGLVSLEPTKVAEILKDRPSWFRDCRCHDVLTEIPTGNGGNIELIYMQVSTLFLGG
;
A
#
# COMPACT_ATOMS: atom_id res chain seq x y z
N MET A 1 2.54 11.43 38.92
CA MET A 1 2.18 12.82 38.60
C MET A 1 3.09 13.31 37.49
N ALA A 2 2.57 13.48 36.28
CA ALA A 2 3.18 14.29 35.24
C ALA A 2 2.04 14.91 34.43
N ALA A 3 2.00 16.24 34.41
CA ALA A 3 0.86 17.05 33.99
C ALA A 3 0.84 17.29 32.47
N MET A 4 -0.39 17.29 31.95
CA MET A 4 -0.78 17.64 30.60
C MET A 4 -0.83 19.18 30.48
N VAL A 5 -0.15 19.77 29.49
CA VAL A 5 -0.35 21.19 29.12
C VAL A 5 -0.95 21.24 27.73
N VAL A 6 -2.24 21.56 27.68
CA VAL A 6 -2.99 21.90 26.47
C VAL A 6 -2.80 23.39 26.22
N ALA A 7 -2.19 23.75 25.09
CA ALA A 7 -2.18 25.12 24.59
C ALA A 7 -3.30 25.28 23.54
N GLY A 8 -4.38 25.97 23.93
CA GLY A 8 -5.46 26.36 23.04
C GLY A 8 -5.02 27.48 22.10
N LYS A 9 -5.33 27.34 20.80
CA LYS A 9 -5.10 28.37 19.78
C LYS A 9 -6.46 28.87 19.29
N GLU A 10 -6.72 30.15 19.56
CA GLU A 10 -7.94 30.88 19.22
C GLU A 10 -8.25 30.82 17.71
N LYS A 11 -9.44 30.32 17.35
CA LYS A 11 -10.02 30.39 16.00
C LYS A 11 -11.17 31.41 16.02
N GLY A 12 -10.85 32.69 15.79
CA GLY A 12 -11.88 33.76 15.79
C GLY A 12 -11.90 34.64 14.54
N ALA A 13 -10.75 35.09 14.04
CA ALA A 13 -10.72 36.15 13.01
C ALA A 13 -10.70 35.63 11.55
N GLY A 14 -10.14 34.44 11.31
CA GLY A 14 -9.97 33.92 9.93
C GLY A 14 -11.26 33.45 9.25
N ALA A 15 -12.27 33.03 10.03
CA ALA A 15 -13.52 32.50 9.48
C ALA A 15 -14.44 33.59 8.92
N ALA A 16 -14.50 34.76 9.57
CA ALA A 16 -15.33 35.88 9.14
C ALA A 16 -14.80 36.53 7.85
N ALA A 17 -13.48 36.68 7.72
CA ALA A 17 -12.85 37.20 6.51
C ALA A 17 -13.02 36.25 5.31
N ALA A 18 -12.93 34.93 5.54
CA ALA A 18 -13.18 33.93 4.50
C ALA A 18 -14.65 33.91 4.05
N ALA A 19 -15.61 34.11 4.97
CA ALA A 19 -17.03 34.18 4.66
C ALA A 19 -17.41 35.44 3.85
N ALA A 20 -16.84 36.60 4.20
CA ALA A 20 -17.05 37.85 3.46
C ALA A 20 -16.45 37.79 2.04
N ALA A 21 -15.26 37.20 1.89
CA ALA A 21 -14.64 36.96 0.60
C ALA A 21 -15.46 35.97 -0.26
N ALA A 22 -16.01 34.91 0.34
CA ALA A 22 -16.87 33.94 -0.35
C ALA A 22 -18.19 34.56 -0.85
N LEU A 23 -18.80 35.45 -0.08
CA LEU A 23 -20.03 36.18 -0.46
C LEU A 23 -19.78 37.16 -1.62
N SER A 24 -18.66 37.88 -1.59
CA SER A 24 -18.29 38.83 -2.64
C SER A 24 -17.92 38.11 -3.95
N GLN A 25 -17.25 36.95 -3.87
CA GLN A 25 -16.94 36.11 -5.03
C GLN A 25 -18.21 35.51 -5.67
N GLN A 26 -19.21 35.11 -4.86
CA GLN A 26 -20.50 34.61 -5.37
C GLN A 26 -21.30 35.67 -6.14
N GLN A 27 -21.20 36.95 -5.78
CA GLN A 27 -21.90 38.04 -6.48
C GLN A 27 -21.29 38.39 -7.84
N ILE A 28 -19.97 38.29 -8.01
CA ILE A 28 -19.30 38.62 -9.28
C ILE A 28 -19.40 37.48 -10.31
N ASP A 29 -19.54 36.24 -9.86
CA ASP A 29 -19.75 35.09 -10.74
C ASP A 29 -21.20 34.92 -11.21
N ALA A 30 -22.19 35.42 -10.46
CA ALA A 30 -23.61 35.26 -10.79
C ALA A 30 -24.00 35.78 -12.18
N GLY A 31 -23.27 36.77 -12.73
CA GLY A 31 -23.53 37.32 -14.07
C GLY A 31 -23.01 36.47 -15.24
N LYS A 32 -22.17 35.46 -14.99
CA LYS A 32 -21.59 34.59 -16.04
C LYS A 32 -22.25 33.22 -16.14
N TYR A 33 -23.05 32.82 -15.15
CA TYR A 33 -23.71 31.52 -15.10
C TYR A 33 -25.18 31.64 -15.46
N VAL A 34 -25.58 30.92 -16.51
CA VAL A 34 -27.01 30.74 -16.83
C VAL A 34 -27.65 29.93 -15.70
N ARG A 35 -28.61 30.55 -15.01
CA ARG A 35 -29.43 29.91 -13.99
C ARG A 35 -30.71 29.41 -14.63
N TYR A 36 -30.83 28.09 -14.78
CA TYR A 36 -32.03 27.46 -15.32
C TYR A 36 -33.17 27.49 -14.29
N THR A 37 -34.40 27.70 -14.75
CA THR A 37 -35.59 27.55 -13.88
C THR A 37 -35.83 26.06 -13.57
N PRO A 38 -36.57 25.72 -12.49
CA PRO A 38 -36.90 24.33 -12.19
C PRO A 38 -37.56 23.59 -13.35
N GLU A 39 -38.47 24.25 -14.08
CA GLU A 39 -39.19 23.68 -15.22
C GLU A 39 -38.25 23.42 -16.41
N GLN A 40 -37.27 24.31 -16.62
CA GLN A 40 -36.23 24.11 -17.63
C GLN A 40 -35.33 22.93 -17.28
N VAL A 41 -34.94 22.80 -16.01
CA VAL A 41 -34.15 21.67 -15.53
C VAL A 41 -34.92 20.37 -15.69
N GLU A 42 -36.20 20.33 -15.31
CA GLU A 42 -37.03 19.13 -15.43
C GLU A 42 -37.17 18.67 -16.89
N ALA A 43 -37.40 19.62 -17.83
CA ALA A 43 -37.46 19.31 -19.25
C ALA A 43 -36.14 18.72 -19.78
N LEU A 44 -34.99 19.27 -19.36
CA LEU A 44 -33.67 18.77 -19.72
C LEU A 44 -33.37 17.40 -19.08
N GLU A 45 -33.77 17.17 -17.83
CA GLU A 45 -33.62 15.89 -17.14
C GLU A 45 -34.45 14.79 -17.80
N ARG A 46 -35.69 15.07 -18.23
CA ARG A 46 -36.53 14.10 -18.96
C ARG A 46 -35.81 13.59 -20.21
N VAL A 47 -35.28 14.52 -21.02
CA VAL A 47 -34.50 14.19 -22.22
C VAL A 47 -33.21 13.45 -21.86
N TYR A 48 -32.57 13.80 -20.74
CA TYR A 48 -31.37 13.11 -20.27
C TYR A 48 -31.62 11.63 -19.94
N THR A 49 -32.78 11.30 -19.37
CA THR A 49 -33.14 9.90 -19.09
C THR A 49 -33.29 9.07 -20.35
N GLU A 50 -33.82 9.65 -21.42
CA GLU A 50 -33.99 9.00 -22.72
C GLU A 50 -32.68 8.97 -23.54
N CYS A 51 -31.98 10.10 -23.60
CA CYS A 51 -30.79 10.29 -24.41
C CYS A 51 -29.77 11.21 -23.69
N PRO A 52 -28.78 10.65 -22.96
CA PRO A 52 -27.77 11.42 -22.23
C PRO A 52 -26.81 12.23 -23.11
N LYS A 53 -26.76 11.94 -24.42
CA LYS A 53 -25.85 12.55 -25.40
C LYS A 53 -26.63 12.99 -26.66
N PRO A 54 -27.54 13.98 -26.55
CA PRO A 54 -28.36 14.38 -27.68
C PRO A 54 -27.50 14.97 -28.81
N SER A 55 -27.85 14.62 -30.06
CA SER A 55 -27.22 15.17 -31.27
C SER A 55 -27.50 16.67 -31.42
N SER A 56 -26.77 17.35 -32.31
CA SER A 56 -27.01 18.79 -32.56
C SER A 56 -28.42 19.06 -33.08
N MET A 57 -28.90 18.20 -33.99
CA MET A 57 -30.26 18.25 -34.52
C MET A 57 -31.31 18.04 -33.41
N ARG A 58 -31.11 17.04 -32.54
CA ARG A 58 -32.01 16.80 -31.40
C ARG A 58 -32.06 17.97 -30.44
N ARG A 59 -30.93 18.66 -30.19
CA ARG A 59 -30.91 19.89 -29.36
C ARG A 59 -31.68 21.04 -30.01
N GLN A 60 -31.58 21.22 -31.33
CA GLN A 60 -32.35 22.26 -32.04
C GLN A 60 -33.85 21.95 -32.01
N GLN A 61 -34.22 20.68 -32.21
CA GLN A 61 -35.59 20.21 -32.12
C GLN A 61 -36.16 20.45 -30.71
N LEU A 62 -35.37 20.19 -29.66
CA LEU A 62 -35.78 20.41 -28.28
C LEU A 62 -36.23 21.86 -28.00
N ILE A 63 -35.50 22.84 -28.54
CA ILE A 63 -35.85 24.27 -28.39
C ILE A 63 -37.18 24.59 -29.08
N ARG A 64 -37.47 23.93 -30.21
CA ARG A 64 -38.73 24.13 -30.96
C ARG A 64 -39.92 23.43 -30.30
N GLU A 65 -39.70 22.23 -29.76
CA GLU A 65 -40.76 21.37 -29.19
C GLU A 65 -41.09 21.70 -27.74
N CYS A 66 -40.16 22.31 -26.99
CA CYS A 66 -40.35 22.66 -25.59
C CYS A 66 -40.34 24.19 -25.42
N PRO A 67 -41.52 24.85 -25.36
CA PRO A 67 -41.61 26.31 -25.21
C PRO A 67 -40.84 26.86 -24.00
N VAL A 68 -40.76 26.08 -22.91
CA VAL A 68 -40.00 26.41 -21.69
C VAL A 68 -38.49 26.60 -21.96
N LEU A 69 -37.97 25.98 -23.02
CA LEU A 69 -36.57 26.06 -23.44
C LEU A 69 -36.35 27.01 -24.62
N ALA A 70 -37.40 27.69 -25.12
CA ALA A 70 -37.34 28.52 -26.34
C ALA A 70 -36.28 29.65 -26.25
N ASN A 71 -36.05 30.17 -25.04
CA ASN A 71 -35.07 31.24 -24.78
C ASN A 71 -33.66 30.73 -24.42
N ILE A 72 -33.39 29.43 -24.57
CA ILE A 72 -32.10 28.82 -24.24
C ILE A 72 -31.33 28.55 -25.54
N GLU A 73 -30.12 29.08 -25.63
CA GLU A 73 -29.27 28.82 -26.79
C GLU A 73 -28.87 27.33 -26.93
N PRO A 74 -28.73 26.79 -28.15
CA PRO A 74 -28.28 25.41 -28.37
C PRO A 74 -26.94 25.07 -27.70
N LYS A 75 -26.04 26.06 -27.57
CA LYS A 75 -24.74 25.92 -26.89
C LYS A 75 -24.91 25.72 -25.38
N GLN A 76 -25.85 26.42 -24.76
CA GLN A 76 -26.18 26.27 -23.34
C GLN A 76 -26.70 24.86 -23.05
N ILE A 77 -27.60 24.35 -23.89
CA ILE A 77 -28.08 22.96 -23.81
C ILE A 77 -26.92 21.97 -23.90
N LYS A 78 -26.00 22.14 -24.88
CA LYS A 78 -24.80 21.29 -24.98
C LYS A 78 -23.99 21.26 -23.69
N VAL A 79 -23.72 22.43 -23.10
CA VAL A 79 -22.95 22.56 -21.85
C VAL A 79 -23.71 21.95 -20.68
N TRP A 80 -25.03 22.12 -20.60
CA TRP A 80 -25.86 21.50 -19.57
C TRP A 80 -25.72 19.97 -19.58
N PHE A 81 -25.85 19.32 -20.74
CA PHE A 81 -25.69 17.86 -20.87
C PHE A 81 -24.26 17.39 -20.58
N GLN A 82 -23.24 18.20 -20.88
CA GLN A 82 -21.85 17.89 -20.51
C GLN A 82 -21.66 17.95 -18.99
N ASN A 83 -22.12 19.03 -18.36
CA ASN A 83 -22.03 19.23 -16.92
C ASN A 83 -22.85 18.18 -16.16
N ARG A 84 -24.04 17.83 -16.67
CA ARG A 84 -24.91 16.81 -16.07
C ARG A 84 -24.25 15.45 -16.00
N ARG A 85 -23.59 15.02 -17.10
CA ARG A 85 -22.81 13.78 -17.14
C ARG A 85 -21.59 13.84 -16.21
N CYS A 86 -20.90 14.97 -16.18
CA CYS A 86 -19.75 15.16 -15.29
C CYS A 86 -20.17 15.04 -13.81
N ARG A 87 -21.25 15.74 -13.42
CA ARG A 87 -21.83 15.68 -12.07
C ARG A 87 -22.30 14.27 -11.70
N GLU A 88 -22.93 13.54 -12.64
CA GLU A 88 -23.34 12.15 -12.41
C GLU A 88 -22.14 11.25 -12.13
N LYS A 89 -21.08 11.37 -12.96
CA LYS A 89 -19.84 10.61 -12.79
C LYS A 89 -19.20 10.93 -11.43
N GLN A 90 -19.11 12.22 -11.08
CA GLN A 90 -18.58 12.66 -9.78
C GLN A 90 -19.40 12.13 -8.61
N ARG A 91 -20.74 12.13 -8.70
CA ARG A 91 -21.62 11.62 -7.64
C ARG A 91 -21.42 10.11 -7.42
N LYS A 92 -21.35 9.34 -8.50
CA LYS A 92 -21.08 7.90 -8.43
C LYS A 92 -19.71 7.62 -7.81
N GLU A 93 -18.70 8.37 -8.23
CA GLU A 93 -17.35 8.23 -7.69
C GLU A 93 -17.26 8.60 -6.20
N ALA A 94 -17.90 9.71 -5.79
CA ALA A 94 -17.99 10.10 -4.40
C ALA A 94 -18.68 9.02 -3.54
N SER A 95 -19.78 8.44 -4.03
CA SER A 95 -20.47 7.34 -3.36
C SER A 95 -19.59 6.09 -3.25
N ARG A 96 -18.85 5.74 -4.32
CA ARG A 96 -17.88 4.64 -4.31
C ARG A 96 -16.80 4.85 -3.26
N LEU A 97 -16.19 6.05 -3.23
CA LEU A 97 -15.17 6.43 -2.26
C LEU A 97 -15.72 6.40 -0.83
N GLN A 98 -16.93 6.88 -0.60
CA GLN A 98 -17.58 6.83 0.72
C GLN A 98 -17.74 5.38 1.20
N THR A 99 -18.16 4.47 0.32
CA THR A 99 -18.29 3.04 0.64
C THR A 99 -16.94 2.43 1.02
N VAL A 100 -15.88 2.69 0.23
CA VAL A 100 -14.53 2.19 0.53
C VAL A 100 -14.01 2.77 1.84
N ASN A 101 -14.22 4.06 2.09
CA ASN A 101 -13.79 4.73 3.31
C ASN A 101 -14.47 4.15 4.56
N ARG A 102 -15.77 3.83 4.48
CA ARG A 102 -16.48 3.12 5.56
C ARG A 102 -15.86 1.75 5.85
N LYS A 103 -15.56 0.97 4.81
CA LYS A 103 -14.91 -0.34 4.96
C LYS A 103 -13.53 -0.22 5.61
N LEU A 104 -12.72 0.73 5.14
CA LEU A 104 -11.39 0.99 5.68
C LEU A 104 -11.46 1.43 7.15
N SER A 105 -12.43 2.28 7.50
CA SER A 105 -12.63 2.72 8.87
C SER A 105 -13.04 1.57 9.80
N ALA A 106 -13.93 0.68 9.34
CA ALA A 106 -14.31 -0.51 10.09
C ALA A 106 -13.12 -1.47 10.28
N MET A 107 -12.32 -1.69 9.24
CA MET A 107 -11.12 -2.52 9.31
C MET A 107 -10.05 -1.94 10.23
N ASN A 108 -9.79 -0.62 10.15
CA ASN A 108 -8.87 0.06 11.07
C ASN A 108 -9.31 -0.08 12.52
N LYS A 109 -10.61 -0.03 12.79
CA LYS A 109 -11.14 -0.25 14.14
C LYS A 109 -10.82 -1.66 14.65
N LEU A 110 -11.08 -2.70 13.85
CA LEU A 110 -10.75 -4.08 14.23
C LEU A 110 -9.25 -4.28 14.45
N LEU A 111 -8.41 -3.65 13.62
CA LEU A 111 -6.96 -3.71 13.78
C LEU A 111 -6.50 -3.05 15.08
N MET A 112 -7.09 -1.91 15.47
CA MET A 112 -6.79 -1.26 16.75
C MET A 112 -7.22 -2.12 17.93
N GLU A 113 -8.38 -2.79 17.84
CA GLU A 113 -8.87 -3.70 18.88
C GLU A 113 -7.94 -4.91 19.06
N GLU A 114 -7.46 -5.51 17.95
CA GLU A 114 -6.47 -6.59 18.04
C GLU A 114 -5.11 -6.11 18.55
N ASN A 115 -4.66 -4.91 18.16
CA ASN A 115 -3.43 -4.36 18.67
C ASN A 115 -3.47 -4.17 20.18
N ASP A 116 -4.58 -3.63 20.71
CA ASP A 116 -4.81 -3.49 22.16
C ASP A 116 -4.84 -4.86 22.86
N ARG A 117 -5.50 -5.85 22.27
CA ARG A 117 -5.56 -7.22 22.81
C ARG A 117 -4.16 -7.86 22.88
N LEU A 118 -3.38 -7.74 21.81
CA LEU A 118 -2.00 -8.26 21.76
C LEU A 118 -1.10 -7.51 22.75
N GLN A 119 -1.22 -6.18 22.84
CA GLN A 119 -0.46 -5.38 23.81
C GLN A 119 -0.73 -5.84 25.26
N LYS A 120 -1.99 -6.16 25.59
CA LYS A 120 -2.37 -6.73 26.88
C LYS A 120 -1.75 -8.12 27.11
N GLN A 121 -1.78 -9.00 26.11
CA GLN A 121 -1.16 -10.33 26.21
C GLN A 121 0.35 -10.24 26.41
N VAL A 122 1.03 -9.39 25.66
CA VAL A 122 2.48 -9.13 25.83
C VAL A 122 2.76 -8.62 27.23
N SER A 123 1.97 -7.65 27.72
CA SER A 123 2.14 -7.10 29.07
C SER A 123 1.99 -8.19 30.15
N HIS A 124 1.00 -9.08 30.00
CA HIS A 124 0.80 -10.22 30.90
C HIS A 124 2.00 -11.18 30.89
N LEU A 125 2.44 -11.61 29.70
CA LEU A 125 3.57 -12.52 29.56
C LEU A 125 4.88 -11.91 30.09
N VAL A 126 5.11 -10.61 29.88
CA VAL A 126 6.27 -9.90 30.44
C VAL A 126 6.22 -9.90 31.97
N TYR A 127 5.04 -9.66 32.55
CA TYR A 127 4.84 -9.71 34.00
C TYR A 127 5.10 -11.12 34.57
N GLU A 128 4.51 -12.15 33.98
CA GLU A 128 4.72 -13.55 34.39
C GLU A 128 6.18 -13.98 34.26
N ASN A 129 6.85 -13.62 33.15
CA ASN A 129 8.27 -13.91 32.96
C ASN A 129 9.15 -13.23 34.01
N GLY A 130 8.85 -11.97 34.35
CA GLY A 130 9.53 -11.26 35.43
C GLY A 130 9.35 -11.97 36.77
N TYR A 131 8.12 -12.38 37.08
CA TYR A 131 7.80 -13.10 38.31
C TYR A 131 8.50 -14.47 38.41
N MET A 132 8.52 -15.26 37.33
CA MET A 132 9.23 -16.54 37.29
C MET A 132 10.74 -16.37 37.47
N ARG A 133 11.35 -15.36 36.82
CA ARG A 133 12.77 -15.04 37.00
C ARG A 133 13.08 -14.64 38.44
N GLN A 134 12.18 -13.89 39.08
CA GLN A 134 12.34 -13.51 40.49
C GLN A 134 12.26 -14.72 41.42
N GLN A 135 11.30 -15.64 41.21
CA GLN A 135 11.23 -16.88 41.99
C GLN A 135 12.50 -17.74 41.87
N LEU A 136 13.05 -17.89 40.66
CA LEU A 136 14.30 -18.62 40.45
C LEU A 136 15.49 -17.99 41.18
N HIS A 137 15.59 -16.66 41.16
CA HIS A 137 16.65 -15.95 41.90
C HIS A 137 16.48 -16.07 43.42
N THR A 138 15.25 -15.98 43.95
CA THR A 138 15.00 -16.15 45.39
C THR A 138 15.26 -17.58 45.87
N ALA A 139 14.90 -18.60 45.08
CA ALA A 139 15.21 -20.00 45.38
C ALA A 139 16.73 -20.27 45.38
N SER A 140 17.48 -19.66 44.46
CA SER A 140 18.94 -19.76 44.41
C SER A 140 19.65 -19.10 45.61
N VAL A 141 19.08 -18.03 46.18
CA VAL A 141 19.60 -17.36 47.39
C VAL A 141 19.24 -18.14 48.66
N ALA A 142 18.09 -18.81 48.68
CA ALA A 142 17.70 -19.68 49.81
C ALA A 142 18.53 -20.97 49.91
N THR A 143 19.12 -21.44 48.81
CA THR A 143 20.00 -22.63 48.80
C THR A 143 21.47 -22.35 49.17
N THR A 144 21.87 -21.09 49.35
CA THR A 144 23.28 -20.73 49.67
C THR A 144 23.60 -20.63 51.16
N ASP A 145 22.70 -21.02 52.07
CA ASP A 145 22.98 -21.05 53.52
C ASP A 145 23.19 -22.47 54.07
N THR A 146 23.51 -23.44 53.21
CA THR A 146 23.96 -24.76 53.68
C THR A 146 24.97 -25.37 52.70
N SER A 147 26.22 -25.42 53.15
CA SER A 147 27.34 -26.21 52.63
C SER A 147 28.38 -25.47 51.78
N CYS A 148 29.63 -25.73 52.18
CA CYS A 148 30.86 -25.02 51.88
C CYS A 148 31.53 -25.38 50.54
N GLU A 149 32.48 -24.51 50.17
CA GLU A 149 33.58 -24.64 49.20
C GLU A 149 33.27 -24.74 47.70
N SER A 150 33.62 -23.67 46.96
CA SER A 150 34.79 -23.73 46.08
C SER A 150 35.28 -22.32 45.69
N VAL A 151 36.60 -22.24 45.49
CA VAL A 151 37.48 -21.07 45.54
C VAL A 151 37.75 -20.48 44.14
N VAL A 152 37.55 -19.15 44.00
CA VAL A 152 38.43 -18.10 43.38
C VAL A 152 38.74 -18.26 41.86
N THR A 153 38.60 -17.29 40.94
CA THR A 153 39.14 -15.91 40.91
C THR A 153 38.45 -14.99 39.87
N SER A 154 38.32 -13.73 40.27
CA SER A 154 38.48 -12.49 39.46
C SER A 154 37.50 -12.14 38.33
N GLY A 155 36.52 -11.28 38.66
CA GLY A 155 36.64 -9.83 38.39
C GLY A 155 36.54 -9.32 36.95
N GLN A 156 35.33 -8.83 36.60
CA GLN A 156 35.01 -7.64 35.79
C GLN A 156 35.82 -7.31 34.52
N HIS A 157 35.12 -7.27 33.37
CA HIS A 157 34.93 -5.98 32.68
C HIS A 157 33.65 -5.98 31.84
N HIS A 158 32.85 -4.92 32.03
CA HIS A 158 31.71 -4.55 31.22
C HIS A 158 32.07 -4.43 29.73
N GLN A 159 31.30 -5.07 28.86
CA GLN A 159 30.75 -4.40 27.68
C GLN A 159 29.50 -5.14 27.21
N GLN A 160 28.37 -4.45 27.31
CA GLN A 160 27.17 -4.73 26.54
C GLN A 160 27.54 -4.78 25.06
N GLN A 161 27.55 -5.96 24.47
CA GLN A 161 27.37 -6.10 23.03
C GLN A 161 26.02 -6.76 22.81
N ASN A 162 25.18 -6.06 22.05
CA ASN A 162 23.95 -6.57 21.45
C ASN A 162 24.17 -8.01 20.94
N PRO A 163 23.19 -8.92 21.07
CA PRO A 163 23.24 -10.16 20.32
C PRO A 163 23.11 -9.82 18.83
N THR A 164 24.25 -9.74 18.16
CA THR A 164 24.32 -9.91 16.71
C THR A 164 23.97 -11.37 16.43
N PRO A 165 23.14 -11.70 15.42
CA PRO A 165 22.89 -13.09 15.08
C PRO A 165 24.23 -13.69 14.64
N GLN A 166 24.81 -14.57 15.45
CA GLN A 166 25.97 -15.33 15.04
C GLN A 166 25.55 -16.26 13.92
N HIS A 167 26.04 -15.96 12.72
CA HIS A 167 25.89 -16.79 11.54
C HIS A 167 26.62 -18.12 11.78
N PRO A 168 25.93 -19.27 11.83
CA PRO A 168 26.62 -20.55 11.85
C PRO A 168 27.38 -20.71 10.52
N GLN A 169 28.64 -21.14 10.57
CA GLN A 169 29.50 -21.32 9.40
C GLN A 169 28.76 -21.97 8.23
N ARG A 170 28.58 -21.19 7.15
CA ARG A 170 27.96 -21.60 5.88
C ARG A 170 28.92 -22.44 5.07
N ASP A 171 28.80 -23.76 5.14
CA ASP A 171 29.40 -24.64 4.13
C ASP A 171 28.49 -24.70 2.90
N ALA A 172 28.77 -23.85 1.91
CA ALA A 172 28.07 -23.82 0.62
C ALA A 172 28.17 -25.13 -0.19
N ASN A 173 29.04 -26.05 0.24
CA ASN A 173 29.24 -27.37 -0.36
C ASN A 173 28.34 -28.46 0.26
N ASN A 174 27.55 -28.15 1.29
CA ASN A 174 26.63 -29.10 1.92
C ASN A 174 25.18 -28.83 1.46
N PRO A 175 24.43 -29.83 0.95
CA PRO A 175 23.02 -29.65 0.58
C PRO A 175 22.14 -29.11 1.73
N ALA A 176 22.46 -29.42 2.99
CA ALA A 176 21.76 -28.86 4.15
C ALA A 176 22.02 -27.35 4.32
N GLY A 177 23.20 -26.87 3.95
CA GLY A 177 23.55 -25.45 3.97
C GLY A 177 22.82 -24.65 2.88
N LEU A 178 22.67 -25.24 1.68
CA LEU A 178 21.90 -24.62 0.59
C LEU A 178 20.42 -24.49 0.94
N LEU A 179 19.84 -25.49 1.60
CA LEU A 179 18.45 -25.44 2.06
C LEU A 179 18.25 -24.33 3.09
N ALA A 180 19.14 -24.21 4.08
CA ALA A 180 19.08 -23.14 5.07
C ALA A 180 19.19 -21.73 4.43
N ILE A 181 20.08 -21.56 3.44
CA ILE A 181 20.22 -20.30 2.69
C ILE A 181 18.93 -20.00 1.90
N ALA A 182 18.33 -21.00 1.26
CA ALA A 182 17.10 -20.84 0.49
C ALA A 182 15.92 -20.44 1.40
N GLU A 183 15.78 -21.07 2.57
CA GLU A 183 14.74 -20.75 3.55
C GLU A 183 14.91 -19.33 4.12
N GLU A 184 16.13 -18.95 4.51
CA GLU A 184 16.46 -17.59 4.96
C GLU A 184 16.14 -16.55 3.88
N THR A 185 16.58 -16.80 2.64
CA THR A 185 16.37 -15.91 1.49
C THR A 185 14.88 -15.77 1.16
N LEU A 186 14.11 -16.86 1.20
CA LEU A 186 12.67 -16.84 0.97
C LEU A 186 11.95 -16.05 2.05
N ALA A 187 12.29 -16.25 3.32
CA ALA A 187 11.70 -15.52 4.44
C ALA A 187 11.97 -14.01 4.34
N GLU A 188 13.22 -13.63 4.01
CA GLU A 188 13.60 -12.23 3.78
C GLU A 188 12.86 -11.64 2.57
N PHE A 189 12.79 -12.38 1.46
CA PHE A 189 12.08 -11.96 0.26
C PHE A 189 10.60 -11.71 0.53
N LEU A 190 9.90 -12.65 1.17
CA LEU A 190 8.48 -12.52 1.48
C LEU A 190 8.23 -11.32 2.38
N SER A 191 9.03 -11.16 3.43
CA SER A 191 8.95 -10.00 4.34
C SER A 191 9.03 -8.66 3.58
N LYS A 192 9.97 -8.54 2.64
CA LYS A 192 10.14 -7.33 1.80
C LYS A 192 9.04 -7.20 0.75
N ALA A 193 8.65 -8.28 0.09
CA ALA A 193 7.72 -8.27 -1.04
C ALA A 193 6.25 -8.02 -0.63
N THR A 194 5.83 -8.54 0.52
CA THR A 194 4.42 -8.47 0.97
C THR A 194 4.15 -7.43 2.07
N GLY A 195 5.18 -6.94 2.78
CA GLY A 195 5.03 -6.15 4.01
C GLY A 195 5.25 -4.63 3.89
N THR A 196 5.24 -3.96 5.05
CA THR A 196 5.67 -2.57 5.29
C THR A 196 7.14 -2.46 5.68
N ALA A 197 7.89 -3.57 5.59
CA ALA A 197 9.30 -3.65 5.99
C ALA A 197 10.22 -2.77 5.14
N VAL A 198 9.70 -2.29 4.00
CA VAL A 198 10.41 -1.45 3.04
C VAL A 198 9.53 -0.25 2.72
N ASP A 199 10.06 0.96 2.91
CA ASP A 199 9.42 2.18 2.41
C ASP A 199 9.62 2.27 0.90
N TRP A 200 8.52 2.14 0.16
CA TRP A 200 8.53 2.02 -1.29
C TRP A 200 8.32 3.40 -1.93
N VAL A 201 9.36 3.91 -2.60
CA VAL A 201 9.25 5.14 -3.39
C VAL A 201 8.89 4.78 -4.83
N GLN A 202 7.71 5.21 -5.29
CA GLN A 202 7.27 5.02 -6.67
C GLN A 202 8.16 5.82 -7.63
N MET A 203 8.68 5.18 -8.68
CA MET A 203 9.49 5.88 -9.68
C MET A 203 8.65 6.90 -10.48
N VAL A 204 9.15 8.14 -10.55
CA VAL A 204 8.50 9.25 -11.27
C VAL A 204 8.62 9.05 -12.78
N GLY A 205 7.50 9.15 -13.50
CA GLY A 205 7.48 9.12 -14.98
C GLY A 205 6.91 7.84 -15.60
N MET A 206 6.66 6.78 -14.83
CA MET A 206 5.96 5.59 -15.32
C MET A 206 4.44 5.76 -15.11
N LYS A 207 3.71 6.19 -16.16
CA LYS A 207 2.25 6.11 -16.17
C LYS A 207 1.85 4.68 -16.52
N PRO A 208 1.12 3.96 -15.65
CA PRO A 208 0.67 2.64 -16.02
C PRO A 208 -0.29 2.75 -17.21
N GLY A 209 0.01 2.04 -18.29
CA GLY A 209 -0.96 1.81 -19.35
C GLY A 209 -2.13 0.97 -18.82
N PRO A 210 -3.25 0.90 -19.54
CA PRO A 210 -4.41 0.10 -19.13
C PRO A 210 -4.08 -1.38 -18.82
N ASP A 211 -2.96 -1.89 -19.36
CA ASP A 211 -2.47 -3.26 -19.16
C ASP A 211 -1.02 -3.33 -18.61
N SER A 212 -0.49 -2.27 -17.97
CA SER A 212 0.93 -2.26 -17.56
C SER A 212 1.20 -2.61 -16.10
N ILE A 213 2.46 -2.99 -15.85
CA ILE A 213 3.10 -3.14 -14.53
C ILE A 213 2.76 -1.91 -13.68
N GLY A 214 1.97 -2.13 -12.64
CA GLY A 214 1.28 -1.14 -11.83
C GLY A 214 2.15 -0.34 -10.87
N ILE A 215 3.32 -0.83 -10.45
CA ILE A 215 4.22 -0.07 -9.56
C ILE A 215 5.64 -0.59 -9.79
N ILE A 216 6.59 0.30 -10.14
CA ILE A 216 8.02 0.06 -9.92
C ILE A 216 8.47 0.95 -8.77
N ALA A 217 8.95 0.33 -7.70
CA ALA A 217 9.44 1.03 -6.53
C ALA A 217 10.83 0.52 -6.17
N VAL A 218 11.70 1.43 -5.74
CA VAL A 218 13.07 1.14 -5.31
C VAL A 218 13.22 1.61 -3.88
N SER A 219 13.88 0.80 -3.04
CA SER A 219 14.25 1.21 -1.70
C SER A 219 15.74 1.06 -1.46
N HIS A 220 16.26 2.02 -0.69
CA HIS A 220 17.66 2.14 -0.28
C HIS A 220 17.84 1.98 1.23
N ASN A 221 16.76 1.67 1.96
CA ASN A 221 16.75 1.54 3.43
C ASN A 221 16.97 0.11 3.91
N CYS A 222 17.37 -0.80 3.02
CA CYS A 222 17.74 -2.18 3.34
C CYS A 222 19.21 -2.44 2.95
N SER A 223 19.78 -3.56 3.41
CA SER A 223 21.08 -4.03 2.90
C SER A 223 20.94 -4.30 1.38
N GLY A 224 21.56 -3.44 0.55
CA GLY A 224 21.48 -3.49 -0.91
C GLY A 224 20.34 -2.66 -1.52
N VAL A 225 20.03 -2.94 -2.78
CA VAL A 225 18.95 -2.28 -3.53
C VAL A 225 17.80 -3.27 -3.73
N ALA A 226 16.60 -2.92 -3.25
CA ALA A 226 15.40 -3.70 -3.52
C ALA A 226 14.54 -2.99 -4.56
N ALA A 227 14.08 -3.73 -5.57
CA ALA A 227 13.13 -3.24 -6.56
C ALA A 227 11.91 -4.17 -6.61
N ARG A 228 10.71 -3.58 -6.72
CA ARG A 228 9.45 -4.32 -6.83
C ARG A 228 8.70 -3.87 -8.07
N ALA A 229 8.25 -4.84 -8.87
CA ALA A 229 7.37 -4.65 -10.01
C ALA A 229 6.08 -5.46 -9.80
N CYS A 230 4.92 -4.80 -9.78
CA CYS A 230 3.62 -5.47 -9.64
C CYS A 230 2.84 -5.41 -10.95
N GLY A 231 2.17 -6.48 -11.37
CA GLY A 231 1.24 -6.45 -12.50
C GLY A 231 0.06 -7.39 -12.25
N LEU A 232 -1.11 -7.08 -12.82
CA LEU A 232 -2.25 -7.99 -12.83
C LEU A 232 -2.26 -8.76 -14.15
N VAL A 233 -2.34 -10.08 -14.07
CA VAL A 233 -2.42 -10.96 -15.25
C VAL A 233 -3.61 -11.90 -15.10
N SER A 234 -4.25 -12.24 -16.21
CA SER A 234 -5.40 -13.17 -16.23
C SER A 234 -4.94 -14.62 -16.39
N LEU A 235 -4.01 -15.06 -15.52
CA LEU A 235 -3.41 -16.40 -15.53
C LEU A 235 -3.40 -16.98 -14.12
N GLU A 236 -3.46 -18.31 -14.01
CA GLU A 236 -3.28 -19.01 -12.74
C GLU A 236 -1.83 -18.87 -12.22
N PRO A 237 -1.59 -18.76 -10.89
CA PRO A 237 -0.25 -18.65 -10.32
C PRO A 237 0.76 -19.69 -10.83
N THR A 238 0.33 -20.95 -10.95
CA THR A 238 1.17 -22.05 -11.46
C THR A 238 1.65 -21.77 -12.88
N LYS A 239 0.76 -21.25 -13.74
CA LYS A 239 1.10 -20.92 -15.13
C LYS A 239 2.04 -19.73 -15.23
N VAL A 240 1.88 -18.75 -14.34
CA VAL A 240 2.82 -17.62 -14.24
C VAL A 240 4.21 -18.10 -13.84
N ALA A 241 4.30 -19.00 -12.85
CA ALA A 241 5.57 -19.56 -12.41
C ALA A 241 6.29 -20.33 -13.52
N GLU A 242 5.57 -21.15 -14.30
CA GLU A 242 6.13 -21.86 -15.48
C GLU A 242 6.73 -20.89 -16.50
N ILE A 243 6.00 -19.84 -16.86
CA ILE A 243 6.47 -18.82 -17.82
C ILE A 243 7.72 -18.11 -17.27
N LEU A 244 7.72 -17.75 -15.98
CA LEU A 244 8.87 -17.08 -15.36
C LEU A 244 10.12 -17.97 -15.28
N LYS A 245 9.94 -19.28 -15.15
CA LYS A 245 11.04 -20.27 -15.19
C LYS A 245 11.60 -20.42 -16.60
N ASP A 246 10.76 -20.40 -17.64
CA ASP A 246 11.18 -20.46 -19.04
C ASP A 246 11.75 -19.12 -19.54
N ARG A 247 12.85 -18.68 -18.93
CA ARG A 247 13.53 -17.40 -19.23
C ARG A 247 13.86 -17.20 -20.72
N PRO A 248 14.35 -18.21 -21.47
CA PRO A 248 14.71 -18.03 -22.88
C PRO A 248 13.53 -17.64 -23.77
N SER A 249 12.29 -17.98 -23.42
CA SER A 249 11.13 -17.67 -24.28
C SER A 249 10.69 -16.21 -24.24
N TRP A 250 11.03 -15.47 -23.18
CA TRP A 250 10.57 -14.08 -23.00
C TRP A 250 11.67 -13.07 -22.69
N PHE A 251 12.81 -13.50 -22.13
CA PHE A 251 13.92 -12.60 -21.82
C PHE A 251 14.95 -12.59 -22.97
N ARG A 252 14.81 -11.63 -23.88
CA ARG A 252 15.60 -11.54 -25.13
C ARG A 252 17.12 -11.57 -24.94
N ASP A 253 17.62 -11.06 -23.82
CA ASP A 253 19.06 -11.01 -23.54
C ASP A 253 19.59 -12.30 -22.91
N CYS A 254 18.72 -13.24 -22.53
CA CYS A 254 19.10 -14.57 -22.03
C CYS A 254 19.68 -15.41 -23.17
N ARG A 255 20.97 -15.75 -23.06
CA ARG A 255 21.66 -16.62 -24.03
C ARG A 255 21.61 -18.09 -23.64
N CYS A 256 21.72 -18.37 -22.35
CA CYS A 256 21.60 -19.72 -21.81
C CYS A 256 20.90 -19.71 -20.45
N HIS A 257 20.23 -20.82 -20.15
CA HIS A 257 19.56 -21.08 -18.89
C HIS A 257 19.58 -22.59 -18.66
N ASP A 258 20.48 -23.05 -17.80
CA ASP A 258 20.70 -24.47 -17.51
C ASP A 258 20.50 -24.75 -16.03
N VAL A 259 19.68 -25.75 -15.70
CA VAL A 259 19.53 -26.24 -14.32
C VAL A 259 20.64 -27.24 -14.06
N LEU A 260 21.57 -26.89 -13.17
CA LEU A 260 22.74 -27.72 -12.84
C LEU A 260 22.38 -28.83 -11.85
N THR A 261 21.53 -28.52 -10.86
CA THR A 261 21.11 -29.45 -9.80
C THR A 261 19.72 -29.09 -9.31
N GLU A 262 18.93 -30.11 -8.97
CA GLU A 262 17.62 -29.97 -8.33
C GLU A 262 17.63 -30.69 -6.97
N ILE A 263 17.22 -29.98 -5.92
CA ILE A 263 17.20 -30.48 -4.54
C ILE A 263 15.74 -30.41 -4.04
N PRO A 264 15.09 -31.55 -3.77
CA PRO A 264 13.71 -31.54 -3.28
C PRO A 264 13.65 -31.00 -1.84
N THR A 265 12.61 -30.23 -1.55
CA THR A 265 12.32 -29.70 -0.21
C THR A 265 11.22 -30.52 0.47
N GLY A 266 11.26 -30.62 1.81
CA GLY A 266 10.33 -31.47 2.58
C GLY A 266 8.86 -31.03 2.52
N ASN A 267 8.57 -29.85 1.98
CA ASN A 267 7.24 -29.29 1.77
C ASN A 267 6.71 -29.47 0.33
N GLY A 268 7.36 -30.31 -0.49
CA GLY A 268 6.92 -30.61 -1.86
C GLY A 268 7.33 -29.57 -2.91
N GLY A 269 8.26 -28.68 -2.57
CA GLY A 269 8.93 -27.78 -3.52
C GLY A 269 10.30 -28.30 -3.92
N ASN A 270 11.00 -27.55 -4.78
CA ASN A 270 12.37 -27.87 -5.22
C ASN A 270 13.25 -26.59 -5.16
N ILE A 271 14.52 -26.76 -4.82
CA ILE A 271 15.58 -25.76 -4.95
C ILE A 271 16.40 -26.12 -6.19
N GLU A 272 16.43 -25.21 -7.16
CA GLU A 272 17.16 -25.39 -8.42
C GLU A 272 18.42 -24.51 -8.40
N LEU A 273 19.59 -25.11 -8.64
CA LEU A 273 20.82 -24.36 -8.91
C LEU A 273 20.89 -24.09 -10.41
N ILE A 274 20.89 -22.82 -10.79
CA ILE A 274 20.74 -22.39 -12.19
C ILE A 274 22.00 -21.67 -12.65
N TYR A 275 22.53 -22.08 -13.80
CA TYR A 275 23.49 -21.31 -14.58
C TYR A 275 22.76 -20.47 -15.63
N MET A 276 23.06 -19.17 -15.69
CA MET A 276 22.42 -18.26 -16.65
C MET A 276 23.43 -17.28 -17.22
N GLN A 277 23.46 -17.16 -18.55
CA GLN A 277 24.26 -16.18 -19.27
C GLN A 277 23.34 -15.12 -19.90
N VAL A 278 23.66 -13.85 -19.65
CA VAL A 278 22.89 -12.70 -20.13
C VAL A 278 23.79 -11.79 -20.96
N SER A 279 23.29 -11.33 -22.10
CA SER A 279 23.96 -10.33 -22.93
C SER A 279 23.81 -8.96 -22.28
N THR A 280 24.90 -8.22 -22.12
CA THR A 280 24.86 -6.79 -21.79
C THR A 280 25.27 -5.98 -23.01
N LEU A 281 24.35 -5.18 -23.56
CA LEU A 281 24.72 -4.13 -24.51
C LEU A 281 25.24 -2.95 -23.67
N PHE A 282 26.55 -2.79 -23.58
CA PHE A 282 27.14 -1.52 -23.15
C PHE A 282 26.87 -0.49 -24.25
N LEU A 283 25.80 0.29 -24.11
CA LEU A 283 25.72 1.59 -24.77
C LEU A 283 26.69 2.50 -24.02
N GLY A 284 27.89 2.68 -24.59
CA GLY A 284 28.84 3.70 -24.16
C GLY A 284 28.16 5.07 -24.17
N GLY A 285 28.46 5.86 -23.13
CA GLY A 285 27.93 7.21 -22.94
C GLY A 285 28.44 8.24 -23.92
#